data_AF-A0A975MPW8-F1
#
_entry.id   AF-A0A975MPW8-F1
#
_cell.length_a   1.000
_cell.length_b   1.000
_cell.length_c   1.000
_cell.angle_alpha   90.00
_cell.angle_beta   90.00
_cell.angle_gamma   90.00
#
_symmetry.space_group_name_H-M   'P 1'
#
loop_
_entity.id
_entity.type
_entity.pdbx_description
1 polymer ?
#
loop_
_entity_poly.entity_id
_entity_poly.type
_entity_poly.pdbx_seq_one_letter_code
_entity_poly.pdbx_strand_id
1 'polypeptide(L)'
;MMDYAVMQDSGVQWIGAIPKTWKTDRLKDIANINVSSLDAKTAGHYVLKYIEISNVNSRGIISEQAIEEIEFASAPSRARRKVSCGDTIIFSVRPNLQAIAYIEIDDPNLVCSTGFYVVVAAESLQAVQGCLSADNSLQ
;
A
#
# COMPACT_ATOMS: atom_id res chain seq x y z
N MET A 1 -19.28 -27.47 -16.43
CA MET A 1 -18.01 -28.18 -16.19
C MET A 1 -17.08 -27.18 -15.52
N MET A 2 -16.77 -27.36 -14.24
CA MET A 2 -15.86 -26.45 -13.52
C MET A 2 -14.44 -26.76 -13.94
N ASP A 3 -13.75 -25.77 -14.50
CA ASP A 3 -12.35 -25.86 -14.90
C ASP A 3 -11.50 -25.80 -13.62
N TYR A 4 -11.09 -26.95 -13.11
CA TYR A 4 -10.20 -27.01 -11.95
C TYR A 4 -8.80 -26.64 -12.41
N ALA A 5 -8.26 -25.54 -11.90
CA ALA A 5 -6.89 -25.13 -12.19
C ALA A 5 -5.91 -26.26 -11.82
N VAL A 6 -5.04 -26.63 -12.76
CA VAL A 6 -3.91 -27.53 -12.48
C VAL A 6 -3.02 -26.86 -11.44
N MET A 7 -2.67 -27.55 -10.37
CA MET A 7 -1.87 -27.00 -9.26
C MET A 7 -0.40 -27.43 -9.33
N GLN A 8 0.49 -26.65 -8.74
CA GLN A 8 1.92 -26.94 -8.57
C GLN A 8 2.40 -26.51 -7.18
N ASP A 9 3.50 -27.09 -6.70
CA ASP A 9 4.14 -26.64 -5.46
C ASP A 9 4.75 -25.23 -5.64
N SER A 10 4.47 -24.32 -4.72
CA SER A 10 4.94 -22.93 -4.78
C SER A 10 6.44 -22.75 -4.49
N GLY A 11 7.09 -23.77 -3.93
CA GLY A 11 8.45 -23.71 -3.38
C GLY A 11 8.55 -22.98 -2.04
N VAL A 12 7.41 -22.52 -1.47
CA VAL A 12 7.35 -21.78 -0.21
C VAL A 12 6.46 -22.53 0.79
N GLN A 13 7.08 -23.02 1.87
CA GLN A 13 6.44 -23.95 2.82
C GLN A 13 5.07 -23.49 3.33
N TRP A 14 4.90 -22.20 3.63
CA TRP A 14 3.67 -21.67 4.21
C TRP A 14 2.60 -21.28 3.17
N ILE A 15 2.94 -21.26 1.87
CA ILE A 15 1.99 -21.01 0.78
C ILE A 15 1.36 -22.32 0.29
N GLY A 16 2.15 -23.38 0.17
CA GLY A 16 1.66 -24.69 -0.32
C GLY A 16 1.48 -24.71 -1.83
N ALA A 17 0.37 -25.28 -2.32
CA ALA A 17 0.10 -25.45 -3.75
C ALA A 17 -0.56 -24.20 -4.35
N ILE A 18 -0.10 -23.79 -5.53
CA ILE A 18 -0.62 -22.65 -6.30
C ILE A 18 -1.04 -23.12 -7.71
N PRO A 19 -1.89 -22.37 -8.43
CA PRO A 19 -2.16 -22.67 -9.83
C PRO A 19 -0.88 -22.74 -10.66
N LYS A 20 -0.81 -23.67 -11.61
CA LYS A 20 0.35 -23.89 -12.47
C LYS A 20 0.69 -22.67 -13.34
N THR A 21 -0.29 -21.80 -13.56
CA THR A 21 -0.13 -20.53 -14.28
C THR A 21 0.48 -19.42 -13.42
N TRP A 22 0.51 -19.59 -12.09
CA TRP A 22 1.06 -18.60 -11.17
C TRP A 22 2.56 -18.79 -10.99
N LYS A 23 3.24 -17.69 -10.64
CA LYS A 23 4.65 -17.67 -10.25
C LYS A 23 4.76 -17.11 -8.83
N THR A 24 5.77 -17.56 -8.10
CA THR A 24 6.14 -17.02 -6.80
C THR A 24 7.36 -16.12 -6.94
N ASP A 25 7.24 -14.89 -6.44
CA ASP A 25 8.32 -13.90 -6.40
C ASP A 25 8.30 -13.16 -5.06
N ARG A 26 9.43 -12.54 -4.69
CA ARG A 26 9.48 -11.68 -3.49
C ARG A 26 9.05 -10.28 -3.87
N LEU A 27 8.21 -9.64 -3.05
CA LEU A 27 7.71 -8.28 -3.30
C LEU A 27 8.82 -7.27 -3.64
N LYS A 28 9.94 -7.32 -2.92
CA LYS A 28 11.11 -6.44 -3.15
C LYS A 28 11.79 -6.61 -4.52
N ASP A 29 11.57 -7.74 -5.19
CA ASP A 29 12.16 -8.04 -6.49
C ASP A 29 11.24 -7.61 -7.64
N ILE A 30 9.96 -7.33 -7.35
CA ILE A 30 8.91 -7.03 -8.36
C ILE A 30 8.22 -5.67 -8.17
N ALA A 31 8.53 -4.96 -7.09
CA ALA A 31 7.94 -3.66 -6.78
C ALA A 31 9.01 -2.72 -6.21
N ASN A 32 8.84 -1.43 -6.48
CA ASN A 32 9.63 -0.40 -5.84
C ASN A 32 8.96 -0.01 -4.52
N ILE A 33 9.75 0.11 -3.45
CA ILE A 33 9.22 0.38 -2.10
C ILE A 33 9.77 1.71 -1.58
N ASN A 34 8.89 2.56 -1.07
CA ASN A 34 9.21 3.88 -0.49
C ASN A 34 10.04 4.76 -1.43
N VAL A 35 9.61 4.85 -2.70
CA VAL A 35 10.36 5.54 -3.77
C VAL A 35 10.59 7.03 -3.53
N SER A 36 9.71 7.70 -2.80
CA SER A 36 9.76 9.14 -2.64
C SER A 36 9.31 9.57 -1.24
N SER A 37 9.94 10.61 -0.71
CA SER A 37 9.59 11.20 0.57
C SER A 37 9.94 12.68 0.60
N LEU A 38 9.20 13.45 1.38
CA LEU A 38 9.58 14.80 1.77
C LEU A 38 10.87 14.73 2.60
N ASP A 39 11.84 15.56 2.23
CA ASP A 39 13.09 15.66 2.96
C ASP A 39 13.02 16.73 4.07
N ALA A 40 14.04 16.79 4.92
CA ALA A 40 14.11 17.76 6.02
C ALA A 40 14.26 19.22 5.56
N LYS A 41 14.55 19.47 4.28
CA LYS A 41 14.70 20.80 3.68
C LYS A 41 13.41 21.29 3.03
N THR A 42 12.38 20.45 2.94
CA THR A 42 11.03 20.83 2.48
C THR A 42 10.59 22.11 3.18
N ALA A 43 10.11 23.08 2.41
CA ALA A 43 9.72 24.38 2.95
C ALA A 43 8.63 24.22 4.02
N GLY A 44 8.75 24.92 5.15
CA GLY A 44 7.80 24.78 6.26
C GLY A 44 6.35 25.09 5.88
N HIS A 45 6.15 26.03 4.95
CA HIS A 45 4.84 26.43 4.42
C HIS A 45 4.32 25.52 3.29
N TYR A 46 5.03 24.44 2.94
CA TYR A 46 4.52 23.45 2.01
C TYR A 46 3.31 22.76 2.66
N VAL A 47 2.14 22.82 2.00
CA VAL A 47 0.91 22.20 2.49
C VAL A 47 0.83 20.78 1.93
N LEU A 48 0.66 19.80 2.80
CA LEU A 48 0.45 18.40 2.44
C LEU A 48 -0.93 17.91 2.86
N LYS A 49 -1.46 16.95 2.11
CA LYS A 49 -2.62 16.15 2.49
C LYS A 49 -2.16 14.89 3.19
N TYR A 50 -2.40 14.80 4.50
CA TYR A 50 -1.78 13.78 5.34
C TYR A 50 -2.67 12.55 5.51
N ILE A 51 -2.17 11.39 5.05
CA ILE A 51 -2.78 10.08 5.33
C ILE A 51 -2.08 9.44 6.53
N GLU A 52 -2.80 9.30 7.63
CA GLU A 52 -2.41 8.50 8.78
C GLU A 52 -3.25 7.22 8.90
N ILE A 53 -2.90 6.40 9.90
CA ILE A 53 -3.55 5.10 10.13
C ILE A 53 -5.05 5.24 10.42
N SER A 54 -5.49 6.34 11.04
CA SER A 54 -6.91 6.57 11.34
C SER A 54 -7.75 6.80 10.07
N ASN A 55 -7.13 7.23 8.98
CA ASN A 55 -7.81 7.44 7.70
C ASN A 55 -8.08 6.14 6.94
N VAL A 56 -7.42 5.03 7.31
CA VAL A 56 -7.49 3.75 6.59
C VAL A 56 -8.15 2.70 7.47
N ASN A 57 -9.28 2.15 7.02
CA ASN A 57 -9.92 1.06 7.74
C ASN A 57 -9.38 -0.33 7.33
N SER A 58 -9.82 -1.38 8.03
CA SER A 58 -9.40 -2.77 7.77
C SER A 58 -9.90 -3.34 6.43
N ARG A 59 -10.75 -2.61 5.69
CA ARG A 59 -11.17 -2.97 4.34
C ARG A 59 -10.34 -2.27 3.26
N GLY A 60 -9.33 -1.49 3.67
CA GLY A 60 -8.48 -0.73 2.75
C GLY A 60 -9.13 0.51 2.16
N ILE A 61 -10.24 0.98 2.74
CA ILE A 61 -10.92 2.21 2.32
C ILE A 61 -10.26 3.39 3.02
N ILE A 62 -9.92 4.42 2.24
CA ILE A 62 -9.40 5.69 2.72
C ILE A 62 -10.55 6.68 2.86
N SER A 63 -10.73 7.23 4.06
CA SER A 63 -11.72 8.30 4.32
C SER A 63 -11.17 9.64 3.83
N GLU A 64 -11.33 9.94 2.54
CA GLU A 64 -10.77 11.16 1.92
C GLU A 64 -11.23 12.45 2.59
N GLN A 65 -12.48 12.51 3.06
CA GLN A 65 -13.06 13.69 3.72
C GLN A 65 -12.43 13.95 5.10
N ALA A 66 -11.72 12.97 5.66
CA ALA A 66 -11.00 13.09 6.93
C ALA A 66 -9.49 13.33 6.73
N ILE A 67 -9.02 13.50 5.48
CA ILE A 67 -7.63 13.85 5.21
C ILE A 67 -7.44 15.34 5.50
N GLU A 68 -6.52 15.64 6.40
CA GLU A 68 -6.20 17.00 6.79
C GLU A 68 -5.15 17.62 5.87
N GLU A 69 -5.34 18.90 5.54
CA GLU A 69 -4.31 19.74 4.93
C GLU A 69 -3.49 20.42 6.03
N ILE A 70 -2.19 20.15 6.04
CA ILE A 70 -1.30 20.59 7.12
C ILE A 70 -0.02 21.17 6.49
N GLU A 71 0.44 22.31 7.01
CA GLU A 71 1.77 22.82 6.67
C GLU A 71 2.87 21.90 7.20
N PHE A 72 3.91 21.65 6.42
CA PHE A 72 5.01 20.75 6.75
C PHE A 72 5.67 21.07 8.10
N ALA A 73 5.76 22.35 8.46
CA ALA A 73 6.30 22.79 9.75
C ALA A 73 5.47 22.32 10.95
N SER A 74 4.15 22.20 10.77
CA SER A 74 3.19 21.77 11.80
C SER A 74 2.87 20.27 11.72
N ALA A 75 3.23 19.63 10.60
CA ALA A 75 2.94 18.22 10.37
C ALA A 75 3.76 17.30 11.28
N PRO A 76 3.20 16.15 11.71
CA PRO A 76 3.95 15.15 12.46
C PRO A 76 5.24 14.74 11.75
N SER A 77 6.30 14.40 12.50
CA SER A 77 7.58 13.97 11.93
C SER A 77 7.47 12.75 11.00
N ARG A 78 6.39 11.98 11.14
CA ARG A 78 6.08 10.82 10.30
C ARG A 78 5.40 11.18 8.97
N ALA A 79 4.87 12.38 8.79
CA ALA A 79 4.24 12.80 7.53
C ALA A 79 5.32 13.05 6.47
N ARG A 80 5.80 12.00 5.82
CA ARG A 80 6.98 12.07 4.94
C ARG A 80 6.86 11.29 3.64
N ARG A 81 6.16 10.16 3.59
CA ARG A 81 6.18 9.30 2.38
C ARG A 81 5.23 9.87 1.34
N LYS A 82 5.76 10.25 0.18
CA LYS A 82 4.92 10.72 -0.93
C LYS A 82 4.24 9.50 -1.55
N VAL A 83 2.98 9.68 -1.94
CA VAL A 83 2.18 8.68 -2.64
C VAL A 83 1.54 9.30 -3.87
N SER A 84 1.19 8.48 -4.84
CA SER A 84 0.50 8.90 -6.06
C SER A 84 -0.65 7.94 -6.37
N CYS A 85 -1.60 8.39 -7.18
CA CYS A 85 -2.66 7.51 -7.70
C CYS A 85 -2.03 6.29 -8.37
N GLY A 86 -2.48 5.10 -8.00
CA GLY A 86 -1.91 3.82 -8.43
C GLY A 86 -1.00 3.13 -7.42
N ASP A 87 -0.57 3.81 -6.38
CA ASP A 87 0.27 3.21 -5.33
C ASP A 87 -0.57 2.34 -4.38
N THR A 88 0.07 1.36 -3.75
CA THR A 88 -0.49 0.64 -2.59
C THR A 88 0.25 1.03 -1.32
N ILE A 89 -0.47 1.37 -0.25
CA ILE A 89 0.10 1.60 1.08
C ILE A 89 -0.18 0.41 2.01
N ILE A 90 0.85 -0.05 2.75
CA ILE A 90 0.78 -1.19 3.67
C ILE A 90 1.25 -0.77 5.06
N PHE A 91 0.36 -0.78 6.05
CA PHE A 91 0.74 -0.40 7.42
C PHE A 91 1.64 -1.47 8.07
N SER A 92 2.83 -1.07 8.51
CA SER A 92 3.86 -2.00 8.99
C SER A 92 4.03 -2.04 10.50
N VAL A 93 3.46 -1.08 11.25
CA VAL A 93 3.74 -0.93 12.69
C VAL A 93 2.89 -1.88 13.54
N ARG A 94 1.59 -1.99 13.24
CA ARG A 94 0.66 -2.94 13.89
C ARG A 94 -0.10 -3.68 12.79
N PRO A 95 0.49 -4.74 12.19
CA PRO A 95 -0.05 -5.40 11.01
C PRO A 95 -1.42 -6.04 11.24
N ASN A 96 -1.78 -6.32 12.50
CA ASN A 96 -3.12 -6.78 12.89
C ASN A 96 -4.24 -5.77 12.62
N LEU A 97 -3.93 -4.50 12.33
CA LEU A 97 -4.93 -3.52 11.90
C LEU A 97 -5.39 -3.72 10.45
N GLN A 98 -4.68 -4.55 9.68
CA GLN A 98 -5.01 -4.87 8.27
C GLN A 98 -5.19 -3.62 7.38
N ALA A 99 -4.51 -2.53 7.72
CA ALA A 99 -4.58 -1.29 6.96
C ALA A 99 -3.68 -1.40 5.72
N ILE A 100 -4.27 -1.93 4.64
CA ILE A 100 -3.69 -2.01 3.30
C ILE A 100 -4.67 -1.32 2.36
N ALA A 101 -4.23 -0.25 1.68
CA ALA A 101 -5.10 0.53 0.82
C ALA A 101 -4.44 0.82 -0.53
N TYR A 102 -5.26 0.94 -1.57
CA TYR A 102 -4.85 1.41 -2.87
C TYR A 102 -5.19 2.90 -2.99
N ILE A 103 -4.28 3.69 -3.56
CA ILE A 103 -4.46 5.13 -3.72
C ILE A 103 -5.20 5.40 -5.02
N GLU A 104 -6.47 5.79 -4.91
CA GLU A 104 -7.28 6.29 -6.04
C GLU A 104 -7.30 7.82 -6.11
N ILE A 105 -6.81 8.48 -5.06
CA ILE A 105 -6.76 9.93 -4.94
C ILE A 105 -5.66 10.47 -5.86
N ASP A 106 -6.03 11.28 -6.84
CA ASP A 106 -5.09 11.97 -7.73
C ASP A 106 -4.77 13.36 -7.18
N ASP A 107 -3.80 13.42 -6.25
CA ASP A 107 -3.31 14.67 -5.67
C ASP A 107 -1.78 14.64 -5.46
N PRO A 108 -1.01 15.60 -6.02
CA PRO A 108 0.45 15.60 -5.92
C PRO A 108 0.99 15.93 -4.51
N ASN A 109 0.15 16.47 -3.63
CA ASN A 109 0.51 16.83 -2.26
C ASN A 109 0.17 15.73 -1.24
N LEU A 110 -0.26 14.57 -1.70
CA LEU A 110 -0.63 13.45 -0.85
C LEU A 110 0.62 12.81 -0.21
N VAL A 111 0.60 12.72 1.12
CA VAL A 111 1.72 12.22 1.92
C VAL A 111 1.19 11.30 3.00
N CYS A 112 1.70 10.07 3.06
CA CYS A 112 1.35 9.13 4.11
C CYS A 112 2.40 9.08 5.23
N SER A 113 1.95 8.57 6.38
CA SER A 113 2.80 8.32 7.53
C SER A 113 3.95 7.37 7.18
N THR A 114 5.13 7.57 7.77
CA THR A 114 6.23 6.58 7.76
C THR A 114 5.86 5.28 8.50
N GLY A 115 4.62 5.10 8.94
CA GLY A 115 4.05 3.80 9.33
C GLY A 115 3.66 2.91 8.16
N PHE A 116 3.56 3.43 6.94
CA PHE A 116 3.13 2.69 5.76
C PHE A 116 4.27 2.42 4.77
N TYR A 117 4.50 1.19 4.34
CA TYR A 117 5.25 0.97 3.12
C TYR A 117 4.46 1.48 1.93
N VAL A 118 5.07 2.30 1.07
CA VAL A 118 4.50 2.68 -0.24
C VAL A 118 5.05 1.69 -1.25
N VAL A 119 4.17 0.93 -1.87
CA VAL A 119 4.48 -0.10 -2.86
C VAL A 119 4.02 0.39 -4.21
N VAL A 120 4.98 0.63 -5.09
CA VAL A 120 4.76 1.03 -6.48
C VAL A 120 4.99 -0.20 -7.34
N ALA A 121 3.95 -0.64 -8.05
CA ALA A 121 4.08 -1.74 -9.00
C ALA A 121 5.10 -1.35 -10.08
N ALA A 122 6.06 -2.23 -10.38
CA ALA A 122 6.86 -2.06 -11.58
C ALA A 122 5.94 -2.17 -12.80
N GLU A 123 6.16 -1.36 -13.85
CA GLU A 123 5.33 -1.29 -15.06
C GLU A 123 5.01 -2.67 -15.70
N SER A 124 5.79 -3.71 -15.37
CA SER A 124 5.60 -5.09 -15.80
C SER A 124 4.50 -5.89 -15.09
N LEU A 125 3.80 -5.36 -14.08
CA LEU A 125 2.80 -6.10 -13.29
C LEU A 125 1.44 -5.38 -13.23
N GLN A 126 0.46 -5.91 -13.97
CA GLN A 126 -0.95 -5.66 -13.68
C GLN A 126 -1.36 -6.54 -12.49
N ALA A 127 -1.94 -5.91 -11.46
CA ALA A 127 -2.58 -6.49 -10.27
C ALA A 127 -1.66 -6.87 -9.08
N VAL A 128 -1.32 -5.87 -8.25
CA VAL A 128 -0.97 -6.07 -6.83
C VAL A 128 -2.25 -6.17 -5.96
N GLN A 129 -3.37 -5.59 -6.40
CA GLN A 129 -4.62 -5.51 -5.63
C GLN A 129 -5.26 -6.89 -5.33
N GLY A 130 -5.20 -7.85 -6.27
CA GLY A 130 -5.89 -9.13 -6.12
C GLY A 130 -5.29 -10.07 -5.05
N CYS A 131 -4.01 -9.91 -4.70
CA CYS A 131 -3.33 -10.80 -3.76
C CYS A 131 -3.35 -10.29 -2.30
N LEU A 132 -3.62 -9.00 -2.07
CA LEU A 132 -3.58 -8.39 -0.74
C LEU A 132 -4.95 -8.29 -0.05
N SER A 133 -6.04 -8.49 -0.81
CA SER A 133 -7.43 -8.51 -0.31
C SER A 133 -7.99 -9.92 -0.07
N ALA A 134 -7.21 -10.96 -0.38
CA ALA A 134 -7.61 -12.34 -0.20
C ALA A 134 -7.43 -12.77 1.27
N ASP A 135 -8.37 -12.35 2.13
CA ASP A 135 -9.11 -13.22 3.07
C ASP A 135 -10.03 -12.35 3.95
N ASN A 136 -11.33 -12.35 3.67
CA ASN A 136 -12.35 -11.88 4.63
C ASN A 136 -13.75 -12.48 4.37
N SER A 137 -13.81 -13.65 3.75
CA SER A 137 -15.08 -14.37 3.49
C SER A 137 -15.27 -15.59 4.39
N LEU A 138 -14.81 -15.49 5.64
CA LEU A 138 -15.18 -16.39 6.73
C LEU A 138 -15.52 -15.58 7.98
N GLN A 139 -16.65 -14.86 7.96
CA GLN A 139 -17.64 -14.76 9.05
C GLN A 139 -19.01 -14.41 8.46
#